data_AF-A0A182AS71-F1
#
_entry.id   AF-A0A182AS71-F1
#
_cell.length_a   1.000
_cell.length_b   1.000
_cell.length_c   1.000
_cell.angle_alpha   90.00
_cell.angle_beta   90.00
_cell.angle_gamma   90.00
#
_symmetry.space_group_name_H-M   'P 1'
#
loop_
_entity.id
_entity.type
_entity.pdbx_description
1 polymer ?
#
loop_
_entity_poly.entity_id
_entity_poly.type
_entity_poly.pdbx_seq_one_letter_code
_entity_poly.pdbx_strand_id
1 'polypeptide(L)' 'MVKPKSFRPWNPERMLLLPPSPVEWLPENHLVFFLLDLAAGLDLEAIHAPYRRKDLRGEKAYDPSM' A
#
# COMPACT_ATOMS: atom_id res chain seq x y z
N MET A 1 8.00 -9.05 27.51
CA MET A 1 8.65 -8.99 26.18
C MET A 1 7.68 -8.37 25.20
N VAL A 2 8.00 -7.21 24.62
CA VAL A 2 7.12 -6.51 23.66
C VAL A 2 7.24 -7.21 22.31
N LYS A 3 6.12 -7.71 21.78
CA LYS A 3 6.09 -8.36 20.46
C LYS A 3 6.37 -7.31 19.38
N PRO A 4 7.31 -7.54 18.45
CA PRO A 4 7.52 -6.63 17.32
C PRO A 4 6.22 -6.51 16.50
N LYS A 5 5.93 -5.31 15.99
CA LYS A 5 4.79 -5.10 15.07
C LYS A 5 4.97 -6.04 13.88
N SER A 6 4.07 -7.02 13.74
CA SER A 6 4.02 -7.90 12.59
C SER A 6 3.06 -7.35 11.52
N PHE A 7 3.27 -7.77 10.28
CA PHE A 7 2.33 -7.55 9.19
C PHE A 7 1.03 -8.33 9.42
N ARG A 8 -0.02 -7.99 8.66
CA ARG A 8 -1.30 -8.72 8.73
C ARG A 8 -1.08 -10.16 8.23
N PRO A 9 -1.76 -11.17 8.81
CA PRO A 9 -1.62 -12.57 8.41
C PRO A 9 -2.13 -12.80 6.98
N TRP A 10 -1.39 -13.62 6.22
CA TRP A 10 -1.76 -14.09 4.89
C TRP A 10 -2.58 -15.39 5.00
N ASN A 11 -3.79 -15.40 4.45
CA ASN A 11 -4.64 -16.60 4.38
C ASN A 11 -5.05 -16.86 2.92
N PRO A 12 -4.42 -17.84 2.23
CA PRO A 12 -4.67 -18.12 0.81
C PRO A 12 -6.03 -18.80 0.56
N GLU A 13 -6.69 -19.36 1.57
CA GLU A 13 -8.01 -19.97 1.44
C GLU A 13 -9.16 -18.98 1.71
N ARG A 14 -8.84 -17.74 2.06
CA ARG A 14 -9.86 -16.70 2.29
C ARG A 14 -10.45 -16.27 0.95
N MET A 15 -11.71 -16.66 0.69
CA MET A 15 -12.44 -16.14 -0.46
C MET A 15 -12.51 -14.62 -0.41
N LEU A 16 -11.96 -13.99 -1.44
CA LEU A 16 -12.02 -12.55 -1.63
C LEU A 16 -13.41 -12.22 -2.19
N LEU A 17 -14.28 -11.72 -1.32
CA LEU A 17 -15.43 -10.86 -1.65
C LEU A 17 -14.95 -9.51 -2.25
N LEU A 18 -13.79 -9.49 -2.92
CA LEU A 18 -13.18 -8.26 -3.40
C LEU A 18 -13.91 -7.76 -4.64
N PRO A 19 -14.07 -6.44 -4.78
CA PRO A 19 -14.49 -5.86 -6.06
C PRO A 19 -13.52 -6.29 -7.17
N PRO A 20 -14.00 -6.40 -8.42
CA PRO A 20 -13.14 -6.69 -9.56
C PRO A 20 -11.96 -5.71 -9.58
N SER A 21 -10.79 -6.23 -9.97
CA SER A 21 -9.59 -5.41 -10.07
C SER A 21 -9.87 -4.20 -10.95
N PRO A 22 -9.43 -2.98 -10.61
CA PRO A 22 -9.53 -1.82 -11.50
C PRO A 22 -9.06 -2.11 -12.93
N VAL A 23 -8.08 -3.00 -13.11
CA VAL A 23 -7.59 -3.45 -14.41
C VAL A 23 -8.63 -4.26 -15.20
N GLU A 24 -9.56 -4.93 -14.54
CA GLU A 24 -10.60 -5.76 -15.17
C GLU A 24 -11.79 -4.94 -15.69
N TRP A 25 -11.98 -3.69 -15.25
CA TRP A 25 -13.13 -2.87 -15.63
C TRP A 25 -12.81 -1.44 -16.10
N LEU A 26 -11.57 -0.97 -15.93
CA LEU A 26 -11.15 0.33 -16.46
C LEU A 26 -10.52 0.16 -17.86
N PRO A 27 -10.72 1.14 -18.77
CA PRO A 27 -9.99 1.19 -20.03
C PRO A 27 -8.47 1.19 -19.82
N GLU A 28 -7.71 0.54 -20.70
CA GLU A 28 -6.25 0.46 -20.61
C GLU A 28 -5.56 1.84 -20.55
N ASN A 29 -6.15 2.85 -21.16
CA ASN A 29 -5.66 4.24 -21.18
C ASN A 29 -6.17 5.11 -20.02
N HIS A 30 -6.75 4.50 -18.99
CA HIS A 30 -7.25 5.24 -17.83
C HIS A 30 -6.09 5.89 -17.05
N LEU A 31 -6.22 7.18 -16.74
CA LEU A 31 -5.18 8.00 -16.10
C LEU A 31 -4.62 7.41 -14.80
N VAL A 32 -5.41 6.59 -14.09
CA VAL A 32 -4.98 5.93 -12.85
C VAL A 32 -3.72 5.08 -13.05
N PHE A 33 -3.58 4.40 -14.19
CA PHE A 33 -2.42 3.55 -14.46
C PHE A 33 -1.15 4.41 -14.63
N PHE A 34 -1.27 5.56 -15.28
CA PHE A 34 -0.19 6.54 -15.35
C PHE A 34 0.20 7.07 -13.96
N LEU A 35 -0.75 7.35 -13.08
CA LEU A 35 -0.45 7.82 -11.73
C LEU A 35 0.25 6.75 -10.88
N LEU A 36 -0.15 5.48 -11.03
CA LEU A 36 0.51 4.35 -10.36
C LEU A 36 1.95 4.20 -10.84
N ASP A 37 2.18 4.26 -12.15
CA ASP A 37 3.53 4.21 -12.72
C ASP A 37 4.39 5.40 -12.28
N LEU A 38 3.79 6.60 -12.24
CA LEU A 38 4.45 7.81 -11.76
C LEU A 38 4.86 7.67 -10.29
N ALA A 39 3.94 7.23 -9.42
CA ALA A 39 4.20 7.06 -7.99
C ALA A 39 5.34 6.08 -7.73
N ALA A 40 5.46 5.01 -8.53
CA ALA A 40 6.56 4.05 -8.45
C ALA A 40 7.93 4.64 -8.84
N GLY A 41 7.95 5.73 -9.61
CA GLY A 41 9.17 6.43 -10.03
C GLY A 41 9.59 7.61 -9.17
N LEU A 42 8.81 8.01 -8.17
CA LEU A 42 9.11 9.15 -7.29
C LEU A 42 10.01 8.76 -6.13
N ASP A 43 10.90 9.67 -5.73
CA ASP A 43 11.64 9.54 -4.46
C ASP A 43 10.73 9.90 -3.28
N LEU A 44 10.28 8.89 -2.55
CA LEU A 44 9.40 9.02 -1.38
C LEU A 44 10.17 8.97 -0.05
N GLU A 45 11.51 9.05 -0.08
CA GLU A 45 12.35 8.91 1.13
C GLU A 45 12.00 9.93 2.21
N ALA A 46 11.69 11.17 1.81
CA ALA A 46 11.27 12.22 2.73
C ALA A 46 9.97 11.88 3.49
N ILE A 47 9.08 11.10 2.86
CA ILE A 47 7.82 10.63 3.46
C ILE A 47 8.08 9.40 4.31
N HIS A 48 8.90 8.45 3.87
CA HIS A 48 9.18 7.22 4.60
C HIS A 48 10.08 7.41 5.83
N ALA A 49 11.01 8.38 5.80
CA ALA A 49 12.00 8.59 6.86
C ALA A 49 11.38 8.86 8.25
N PRO A 50 10.33 9.70 8.40
CA PRO A 50 9.60 9.84 9.65
C PRO A 50 8.95 8.54 10.15
N TYR A 51 8.34 7.74 9.27
CA TYR A 51 7.67 6.48 9.65
C TYR A 51 8.64 5.36 10.05
N ARG A 52 9.89 5.40 9.57
CA ARG A 52 10.96 4.48 10.00
C ARG A 52 11.50 4.79 11.39
N ARG A 53 11.43 6.06 11.82
CA ARG A 53 11.74 6.43 13.20
C ARG A 53 10.65 5.81 14.07
N LYS A 54 11.04 5.01 15.07
CA LYS A 54 10.16 4.16 15.91
C LYS A 54 9.17 4.96 16.77
N ASP A 55 8.35 5.83 16.20
CA ASP A 55 7.17 6.37 16.86
C ASP A 55 6.04 5.34 16.72
N LEU A 56 5.64 4.77 17.85
CA LEU A 56 4.61 3.74 17.90
C LEU A 56 3.20 4.34 18.01
N ARG A 57 3.08 5.67 18.08
CA ARG A 57 1.81 6.39 18.16
C ARG A 57 1.14 6.43 16.78
N GLY A 58 -0.19 6.34 16.75
CA GLY A 58 -1.00 6.40 15.54
C GLY A 58 -1.31 5.04 14.91
N GLU A 59 -2.33 5.06 14.04
CA GLU A 59 -2.71 3.92 13.21
C GLU A 59 -1.70 3.67 12.08
N LYS A 60 -1.72 2.46 11.52
CA LYS A 60 -0.85 2.13 10.38
C LYS A 60 -1.27 2.96 9.16
N ALA A 61 -0.38 3.82 8.67
CA ALA A 61 -0.57 4.52 7.41
C ALA A 61 -0.59 3.52 6.23
N TYR A 62 -1.29 3.91 5.16
CA TYR A 62 -1.14 3.28 3.86
C TYR A 62 0.22 3.66 3.25
N ASP A 63 0.70 2.83 2.33
CA ASP A 63 1.96 3.10 1.65
C ASP A 63 1.76 4.29 0.68
N PRO A 64 2.62 5.32 0.70
CA PRO A 64 2.52 6.45 -0.23
C PRO A 64 2.71 6.08 -1.71
N SER A 65 3.19 4.88 -2.03
CA SER A 65 3.24 4.38 -3.41
C SER A 65 1.96 3.64 -3.85
N MET A 66 0.90 3.62 -3.02
CA MET A 66 -0.37 2.94 -3.30
C MET A 66 -1.47 3.89 -3.78
#